data_AF-X1JA98-F1
#
_entry.id   AF-X1JA98-F1
#
_cell.length_a   1.000
_cell.length_b   1.000
_cell.length_c   1.000
_cell.angle_alpha   90.00
_cell.angle_beta   90.00
_cell.angle_gamma   90.00
#
_symmetry.space_group_name_H-M   'P 1'
#
loop_
_entity.id
_entity.type
_entity.pdbx_description
1 polymer ?
#
loop_
_entity_poly.entity_id
_entity_poly.type
_entity_poly.pdbx_seq_one_letter_code
_entity_poly.pdbx_strand_id
1 'polypeptide(L)'
;MVTRWGFGWRAASRFIAGETLDDAIQVVKSLNAKNINATLDHLGEHTSNVEEARQAKDHILEILEQIEREGVKSNVSIKLT
;
A
#
# COMPACT_ATOMS: atom_id res chain seq x y z
N MET A 1 3.22 5.74 15.52
CA MET A 1 3.70 5.40 14.17
C MET A 1 5.21 5.18 14.23
N VAL A 2 5.66 3.94 14.01
CA VAL A 2 7.08 3.51 14.10
C VAL A 2 7.99 4.31 13.15
N THR A 3 7.41 4.86 12.09
CA THR A 3 8.00 5.76 11.09
C THR A 3 8.56 7.07 11.66
N ARG A 4 8.00 7.58 12.76
CA ARG A 4 8.45 8.82 13.43
C ARG A 4 9.65 8.61 14.36
N TRP A 5 10.07 7.37 14.60
CA TRP A 5 11.28 7.03 15.35
C TRP A 5 12.36 6.55 14.39
N GLY A 6 13.40 7.35 14.16
CA GLY A 6 14.43 7.05 13.14
C GLY A 6 15.19 5.73 13.31
N PHE A 7 15.16 5.11 14.50
CA PHE A 7 15.62 3.73 14.68
C PHE A 7 14.56 2.70 14.27
N GLY A 8 13.32 2.89 14.70
CA GLY A 8 12.19 2.02 14.34
C GLY A 8 11.92 2.00 12.84
N TRP A 9 12.00 3.15 12.18
CA TRP A 9 11.85 3.23 10.72
C TRP A 9 12.94 2.50 9.97
N ARG A 10 14.21 2.57 10.40
CA ARG A 10 15.31 1.83 9.74
C ARG A 10 15.10 0.32 9.75
N ALA A 11 14.46 -0.22 10.79
CA ALA A 11 14.09 -1.63 10.84
C ALA A 11 12.86 -1.93 9.96
N ALA A 12 11.86 -1.04 9.98
CA ALA A 12 10.57 -1.25 9.30
C ALA A 12 10.62 -0.98 7.78
N SER A 13 11.43 -0.03 7.30
CA SER A 13 11.47 0.40 5.89
C SER A 13 11.94 -0.68 4.92
N ARG A 14 12.52 -1.77 5.45
CA ARG A 14 12.85 -2.97 4.66
C ARG A 14 11.61 -3.81 4.32
N PHE A 15 10.51 -3.60 5.03
CA PHE A 15 9.27 -4.37 4.91
C PHE A 15 8.05 -3.50 4.59
N ILE A 16 8.10 -2.20 4.88
CA ILE A 16 7.00 -1.25 4.68
C ILE A 16 7.43 -0.23 3.64
N ALA A 17 6.64 -0.08 2.58
CA ALA A 17 6.93 0.82 1.47
C ALA A 17 6.78 2.31 1.84
N GLY A 18 5.94 2.63 2.83
CA GLY A 18 5.68 3.98 3.33
C GLY A 18 4.41 4.05 4.17
N GLU A 19 3.94 5.27 4.45
CA GLU A 19 2.68 5.49 5.18
C GLU A 19 1.55 5.94 4.26
N THR A 20 1.90 6.43 3.07
CA THR A 20 0.95 6.95 2.09
C THR A 20 0.91 6.08 0.85
N LEU A 21 -0.17 6.19 0.08
CA LEU A 21 -0.28 5.54 -1.22
C LEU A 21 0.82 6.02 -2.18
N ASP A 22 1.15 7.31 -2.14
CA ASP A 22 2.22 7.87 -2.99
C ASP A 22 3.59 7.27 -2.66
N ASP A 23 3.92 7.08 -1.38
CA ASP A 23 5.16 6.39 -1.00
C ASP A 23 5.22 4.99 -1.60
N ALA A 24 4.11 4.26 -1.50
CA ALA A 24 4.00 2.90 -2.04
C ALA A 24 4.17 2.90 -3.56
N ILE A 25 3.55 3.83 -4.28
CA ILE A 25 3.69 3.98 -5.74
C ILE A 25 5.13 4.27 -6.14
N GLN A 26 5.86 5.12 -5.42
CA GLN A 26 7.28 5.38 -5.72
C GLN A 26 8.12 4.11 -5.57
N VAL A 27 7.85 3.30 -4.55
CA VAL A 27 8.51 2.00 -4.39
C VAL A 27 8.17 1.06 -5.55
N VAL A 28 6.89 0.96 -5.94
CA VAL A 28 6.45 0.15 -7.09
C VAL A 28 7.16 0.59 -8.38
N LYS A 29 7.23 1.89 -8.67
CA LYS A 29 7.98 2.43 -9.83
C LYS A 29 9.43 1.97 -9.82
N SER A 30 10.09 2.02 -8.67
CA SER A 30 11.49 1.59 -8.54
C SER A 30 11.69 0.08 -8.77
N LEU A 31 10.69 -0.73 -8.42
CA LEU A 31 10.68 -2.18 -8.68
C LEU A 31 10.37 -2.48 -10.16
N ASN A 32 9.40 -1.79 -10.75
CA ASN A 32 9.04 -1.94 -12.16
C ASN A 32 10.19 -1.54 -13.10
N ALA A 33 10.97 -0.50 -12.76
CA ALA A 33 12.19 -0.13 -13.46
C ALA A 33 13.24 -1.26 -13.50
N LYS A 34 13.13 -2.22 -12.57
CA LYS A 34 13.96 -3.43 -12.49
C LYS A 34 13.24 -4.67 -13.06
N ASN A 35 12.13 -4.49 -13.78
CA ASN A 35 11.25 -5.54 -14.30
C ASN A 35 10.64 -6.46 -13.22
N ILE A 36 10.47 -5.94 -11.99
CA ILE A 36 9.79 -6.64 -10.90
C ILE A 36 8.37 -6.07 -10.76
N ASN A 37 7.37 -6.93 -10.89
CA ASN A 37 5.99 -6.59 -10.55
C ASN A 37 5.81 -6.62 -9.03
N ALA A 38 4.98 -5.73 -8.50
CA ALA A 38 4.70 -5.66 -7.08
C ALA A 38 3.23 -6.02 -6.78
N THR A 39 2.93 -6.26 -5.51
CA THR A 39 1.56 -6.34 -5.00
C THR A 39 1.49 -5.44 -3.78
N LEU A 40 0.53 -4.51 -3.76
CA LEU A 40 0.28 -3.62 -2.63
C LEU A 40 -0.61 -4.33 -1.62
N ASP A 41 -0.21 -4.30 -0.35
CA ASP A 41 -1.00 -4.79 0.78
C ASP A 41 -1.17 -3.62 1.77
N HIS A 42 -2.42 -3.18 1.95
CA HIS A 42 -2.73 -2.13 2.91
C HIS A 42 -2.82 -2.74 4.32
N LEU A 43 -1.99 -2.23 5.25
CA LEU A 43 -1.87 -2.76 6.60
C LEU A 43 -2.76 -1.95 7.56
N GLY A 44 -3.63 -2.63 8.31
CA GLY A 44 -4.33 -2.04 9.46
C GLY A 44 -5.85 -1.99 9.37
N GLU A 45 -6.45 -2.47 8.30
CA GLU A 45 -7.92 -2.55 8.19
C GLU A 45 -8.42 -3.88 8.75
N HIS A 46 -8.82 -3.90 10.01
CA HIS A 46 -9.78 -4.91 10.48
C HIS A 46 -11.16 -4.31 10.29
N THR A 47 -12.04 -5.02 9.60
CA THR A 47 -13.42 -4.55 9.40
C THR A 47 -14.31 -5.17 10.47
N SER A 48 -14.71 -4.38 11.46
CA SER A 48 -15.56 -4.82 12.58
C SER A 48 -17.02 -4.39 12.40
N ASN A 49 -17.30 -3.50 11.45
CA ASN A 49 -18.63 -3.02 11.09
C ASN A 49 -18.73 -2.70 9.58
N VAL A 50 -19.95 -2.40 9.14
CA VAL A 50 -20.25 -2.18 7.71
C VAL A 50 -19.60 -0.89 7.20
N GLU A 51 -19.49 0.12 8.03
CA GLU A 51 -18.88 1.41 7.69
C GLU A 51 -17.38 1.25 7.42
N GLU A 52 -16.67 0.52 8.28
CA GLU A 52 -15.26 0.17 8.10
C GLU A 52 -15.04 -0.67 6.83
N ALA A 53 -15.92 -1.63 6.53
CA ALA A 53 -15.86 -2.41 5.30
C ALA A 53 -16.05 -1.56 4.03
N ARG A 54 -16.94 -0.54 4.08
CA ARG A 54 -17.12 0.40 2.97
C ARG A 54 -15.87 1.26 2.77
N GLN A 55 -15.26 1.73 3.86
CA GLN A 55 -14.01 2.51 3.81
C GLN A 55 -12.86 1.69 3.22
N ALA A 56 -12.68 0.44 3.66
CA ALA A 56 -11.68 -0.47 3.10
C ALA A 56 -11.89 -0.68 1.59
N LYS A 57 -13.14 -0.87 1.15
CA LYS A 57 -13.50 -0.95 -0.27
C LYS A 57 -13.15 0.33 -1.02
N ASP A 58 -13.44 1.51 -0.47
CA ASP A 58 -13.10 2.79 -1.10
C ASP A 58 -11.57 2.98 -1.22
N HIS A 59 -10.79 2.61 -0.21
CA HIS A 59 -9.32 2.64 -0.29
C HIS A 59 -8.77 1.68 -1.34
N ILE A 60 -9.32 0.45 -1.45
CA ILE A 60 -8.92 -0.49 -2.50
C ILE A 60 -9.16 0.11 -3.89
N LEU A 61 -10.30 0.77 -4.10
CA LEU A 61 -10.59 1.45 -5.37
C LEU A 61 -9.61 2.60 -5.65
N GLU A 62 -9.30 3.42 -4.64
CA GLU A 62 -8.30 4.49 -4.77
C GLU A 62 -6.92 3.95 -5.16
N ILE A 63 -6.49 2.84 -4.56
CA ILE A 63 -5.23 2.17 -4.92
C ILE A 63 -5.24 1.73 -6.38
N LEU A 64 -6.33 1.10 -6.83
CA LEU A 64 -6.46 0.64 -8.22
C LEU A 64 -6.44 1.81 -9.21
N GLU A 65 -7.15 2.89 -8.92
CA GLU A 65 -7.13 4.12 -9.74
C GLU A 65 -5.72 4.72 -9.80
N GLN A 66 -4.98 4.73 -8.70
CA GLN A 66 -3.62 5.25 -8.67
C GLN A 66 -2.64 4.36 -9.45
N ILE A 67 -2.80 3.04 -9.37
CA ILE A 67 -2.01 2.09 -10.19
C ILE A 67 -2.21 2.37 -11.68
N GLU A 68 -3.46 2.55 -12.12
CA GLU A 68 -3.81 2.85 -13.50
C GLU A 68 -3.25 4.21 -13.94
N ARG A 69 -3.53 5.26 -13.15
CA ARG A 69 -3.11 6.65 -13.42
C ARG A 69 -1.60 6.77 -13.60
N GLU A 70 -0.84 6.06 -12.77
CA GLU A 70 0.62 6.13 -12.76
C GLU A 70 1.28 5.12 -13.73
N GLY A 71 0.47 4.27 -14.38
CA GLY A 71 0.93 3.28 -15.36
C GLY A 71 1.87 2.23 -14.78
N VAL A 72 1.76 1.94 -13.48
CA VAL A 72 2.64 0.99 -12.79
C VAL A 72 2.10 -0.44 -12.89
N LYS A 73 3.00 -1.42 -12.91
CA LYS A 73 2.69 -2.84 -12.88
C LYS A 73 2.61 -3.32 -11.44
N SER A 74 1.39 -3.32 -10.90
CA SER A 74 1.10 -3.81 -9.55
C SER A 74 -0.26 -4.49 -9.45
N ASN A 75 -0.41 -5.35 -8.45
CA ASN A 75 -1.69 -5.86 -7.98
C ASN A 75 -2.05 -5.25 -6.61
N VAL A 76 -3.25 -5.58 -6.11
CA VAL A 76 -3.70 -5.25 -4.75
C VAL A 76 -4.13 -6.53 -4.02
N SER A 77 -3.68 -6.72 -2.79
CA SER A 77 -4.14 -7.79 -1.90
C SER A 77 -5.34 -7.30 -1.10
N ILE A 78 -6.41 -8.11 -1.08
CA ILE A 78 -7.63 -7.82 -0.32
C ILE A 78 -7.80 -8.87 0.76
N LYS A 79 -8.10 -8.43 1.99
CA LYS A 79 -8.50 -9.30 3.10
C LYS A 79 -10.02 -9.13 3.29
N LEU A 80 -10.75 -10.25 3.31
CA LEU A 80 -12.22 -10.25 3.41
C LEU A 80 -12.72 -10.13 4.87
N THR A 81 -11.85 -9.73 5.80
CA THR A 81 -12.04 -9.79 7.26
C THR A 81 -11.55 -8.50 7.89
#